data_AF-A0A8S2XED5-F1
#
_entry.id   AF-A0A8S2XED5-F1
#
_cell.length_a   1.000
_cell.length_b   1.000
_cell.length_c   1.000
_cell.angle_alpha   90.00
_cell.angle_beta   90.00
_cell.angle_gamma   90.00
#
_symmetry.space_group_name_H-M   'P 1'
#
loop_
_entity.id
_entity.type
_entity.pdbx_description
1 polymer ?
#
loop_
_entity_poly.entity_id
_entity_poly.type
_entity_poly.pdbx_seq_one_letter_code
_entity_poly.pdbx_strand_id
1 'polypeptide(L)'
;IDRLFLIWPLIITHEIDEQSPLWDIGRNDLAKQRFELVVILEGIIESTGMTTQARTSYLPSEILWGYRFERLITFQRDDGLYRIDYSRFNLIYPVDMITCSAKELQHLHELEKWHESTIGCMDNDTSYHQG
;
A
#
# COMPACT_ATOMS: atom_id res chain seq x y z
N ILE A 1 -1.19 10.43 -6.84
CA ILE A 1 -2.06 11.57 -6.44
C ILE A 1 -1.11 12.61 -5.88
N ASP A 2 -0.94 13.73 -6.58
CA ASP A 2 0.17 14.66 -6.26
C ASP A 2 -0.36 15.98 -5.67
N ARG A 3 -1.69 16.06 -5.46
CA ARG A 3 -2.36 17.20 -4.83
C ARG A 3 -3.19 16.68 -3.67
N LEU A 4 -2.91 17.19 -2.48
CA LEU A 4 -3.52 16.74 -1.24
C LEU A 4 -4.49 17.79 -0.71
N PHE A 5 -5.60 17.32 -0.14
CA PHE A 5 -6.51 18.14 0.64
C PHE A 5 -6.33 17.78 2.12
N LEU A 6 -5.38 18.44 2.77
CA LEU A 6 -4.90 18.10 4.12
C LEU A 6 -5.71 18.79 5.23
N ILE A 7 -7.02 18.50 5.30
CA ILE A 7 -7.83 18.91 6.48
C ILE A 7 -7.68 17.89 7.63
N TRP A 8 -7.47 16.61 7.30
CA TRP A 8 -7.35 15.50 8.25
C TRP A 8 -6.05 14.73 7.96
N PRO A 9 -5.52 13.95 8.92
CA PRO A 9 -4.47 12.97 8.63
C PRO A 9 -4.82 12.10 7.42
N LEU A 10 -3.90 11.99 6.47
CA LEU A 10 -4.05 11.16 5.27
C LEU A 10 -2.95 10.10 5.23
N ILE A 11 -3.33 8.88 4.80
CA ILE A 11 -2.37 7.85 4.44
C ILE A 11 -1.98 8.08 2.98
N ILE A 12 -0.69 8.32 2.74
CA ILE A 12 -0.14 8.42 1.39
C ILE A 12 0.32 7.04 0.94
N THR A 13 -0.16 6.61 -0.22
CA THR A 13 0.13 5.28 -0.76
C THR A 13 0.92 5.39 -2.06
N HIS A 14 2.03 4.66 -2.13
CA HIS A 14 2.77 4.39 -3.36
C HIS A 14 2.45 2.95 -3.78
N GLU A 15 1.86 2.76 -4.95
CA GLU A 15 1.63 1.43 -5.51
C GLU A 15 2.95 0.86 -6.04
N ILE A 16 3.30 -0.35 -5.61
CA ILE A 16 4.50 -1.04 -6.08
C ILE A 16 4.11 -1.83 -7.33
N ASP A 17 4.16 -1.16 -8.48
CA ASP A 17 3.96 -1.73 -9.81
C ASP A 17 5.31 -1.95 -10.53
N GLU A 18 5.27 -2.40 -11.79
CA GLU A 18 6.47 -2.67 -12.62
C GLU A 18 7.37 -1.44 -12.82
N GLN A 19 6.84 -0.23 -12.62
CA GLN A 19 7.58 1.03 -12.73
C GLN A 19 8.21 1.45 -11.39
N SER A 20 7.79 0.83 -10.28
CA SER A 20 8.30 1.13 -8.96
C SER A 20 9.75 0.67 -8.80
N PRO A 21 10.63 1.47 -8.18
CA PRO A 21 11.98 1.02 -7.81
C PRO A 21 11.96 -0.10 -6.75
N LEU A 22 10.81 -0.35 -6.13
CA LEU A 22 10.62 -1.39 -5.12
C LEU A 22 10.06 -2.70 -5.71
N TRP A 23 9.84 -2.77 -7.03
CA TRP A 23 9.14 -3.86 -7.72
C TRP A 23 9.70 -5.25 -7.42
N ASP A 24 11.03 -5.38 -7.43
CA ASP A 24 11.75 -6.65 -7.28
C ASP A 24 12.27 -6.87 -5.84
N ILE A 25 11.72 -6.16 -4.85
CA ILE A 25 12.19 -6.22 -3.46
C ILE A 25 11.19 -7.02 -2.61
N GLY A 26 11.62 -8.19 -2.14
CA GLY A 26 10.87 -9.00 -1.18
C GLY A 26 11.15 -8.61 0.28
N ARG A 27 10.36 -9.15 1.22
CA ARG A 27 10.46 -8.86 2.67
C ARG A 27 11.86 -9.08 3.23
N ASN A 28 12.50 -10.19 2.87
CA ASN A 28 13.81 -10.58 3.39
C ASN A 28 14.95 -9.71 2.83
N ASP A 29 14.73 -9.08 1.69
CA ASP A 29 15.74 -8.27 1.02
C ASP A 29 15.59 -6.80 1.35
N LEU A 30 14.39 -6.32 1.70
CA LEU A 30 14.12 -4.94 2.08
C LEU A 30 15.14 -4.41 3.11
N ALA A 31 15.38 -5.15 4.20
CA ALA A 31 16.31 -4.74 5.25
C ALA A 31 17.79 -4.69 4.82
N LYS A 32 18.15 -5.35 3.70
CA LYS A 32 19.51 -5.37 3.14
C LYS A 32 19.73 -4.25 2.12
N GLN A 33 18.66 -3.62 1.65
CA GLN A 33 18.75 -2.58 0.63
C GLN A 33 19.46 -1.34 1.16
N ARG A 34 20.03 -0.56 0.24
CA ARG A 34 20.73 0.69 0.53
C ARG A 34 20.04 1.83 -0.22
N PHE A 35 18.92 2.29 0.32
CA PHE A 35 18.21 3.48 -0.14
C PHE A 35 17.68 4.27 1.04
N GLU A 36 17.17 5.46 0.76
CA GLU A 36 16.44 6.31 1.71
C GLU A 36 15.20 6.84 1.00
N LEU A 37 14.02 6.63 1.58
CA LEU A 37 12.78 7.15 1.05
C LEU A 37 12.58 8.57 1.59
N VAL A 38 12.92 9.56 0.78
CA VAL A 38 12.71 10.98 1.12
C VAL A 38 11.28 11.37 0.77
N VAL A 39 10.54 11.88 1.75
CA VAL A 39 9.19 12.40 1.59
C VAL A 39 9.22 13.92 1.73
N ILE A 40 8.71 14.60 0.72
CA ILE A 40 8.65 16.06 0.66
C ILE A 40 7.19 16.46 0.51
N LEU A 41 6.70 17.30 1.43
CA LEU A 41 5.39 17.93 1.35
C LEU A 41 5.58 19.42 1.12
N GLU A 42 5.13 19.90 -0.03
CA GLU A 42 5.12 21.32 -0.39
C GLU A 42 3.70 21.86 -0.35
N GLY A 43 3.54 23.09 0.12
CA GLY A 43 2.25 23.76 0.18
C GLY A 43 2.38 25.28 0.28
N ILE A 44 1.28 25.98 0.03
CA ILE A 44 1.20 27.44 0.19
C ILE A 44 0.44 27.72 1.47
N ILE A 45 0.99 28.58 2.33
CA ILE A 45 0.31 29.03 3.54
C ILE A 45 -0.71 30.10 3.14
N GLU A 46 -2.01 29.80 3.27
CA GLU A 46 -3.09 30.69 2.81
C GLU A 46 -3.00 32.11 3.38
N SER A 47 -2.61 32.25 4.65
CA SER A 47 -2.56 33.55 5.32
C SER A 47 -1.39 34.45 4.88
N THR A 48 -0.32 33.88 4.33
CA THR A 48 0.89 34.64 3.96
C THR A 48 1.22 34.57 2.47
N GLY A 49 0.62 33.64 1.73
CA GLY A 49 0.96 33.36 0.33
C GLY A 49 2.36 32.77 0.13
N MET A 50 3.07 32.44 1.22
CA MET A 50 4.42 31.88 1.14
C MET A 50 4.37 30.38 0.91
N THR A 51 5.29 29.87 0.08
CA THR A 51 5.53 28.44 -0.08
C THR A 51 6.29 27.91 1.14
N THR A 52 5.82 26.80 1.69
CA THR A 52 6.48 26.04 2.75
C THR A 52 6.77 24.62 2.27
N GLN A 53 7.83 24.02 2.83
CA GLN A 53 8.23 22.65 2.54
C GLN A 53 8.54 21.92 3.86
N ALA A 54 7.83 20.83 4.11
CA ALA A 54 8.14 19.88 5.15
C ALA A 54 8.85 18.66 4.52
N ARG A 55 9.88 18.14 5.20
CA ARG A 55 10.66 17.00 4.73
C ARG A 55 10.82 15.99 5.86
N THR A 56 10.73 14.71 5.51
CA THR A 56 11.12 13.58 6.35
C THR A 56 11.72 12.50 5.48
N SER A 57 12.38 11.52 6.07
CA SER A 57 12.88 10.36 5.34
C SER A 57 12.70 9.08 6.13
N TYR A 58 12.77 7.95 5.41
CA TYR A 58 12.70 6.62 5.98
C TYR A 58 13.81 5.74 5.42
N LEU A 59 14.62 5.16 6.30
CA LEU A 59 15.56 4.10 5.98
C LEU A 59 14.83 2.76 5.79
N PRO A 60 15.43 1.76 5.12
CA PRO A 60 14.77 0.48 4.89
C PRO A 60 14.43 -0.25 6.20
N SER A 61 15.18 0.02 7.28
CA SER A 61 14.89 -0.49 8.63
C SER A 61 13.65 0.13 9.29
N GLU A 62 13.18 1.28 8.81
CA GLU A 62 12.00 1.98 9.32
C GLU A 62 10.73 1.62 8.52
N ILE A 63 10.89 0.92 7.38
CA ILE A 63 9.79 0.45 6.55
C ILE A 63 9.37 -0.94 7.03
N LEU A 64 8.17 -1.00 7.62
CA LEU A 64 7.64 -2.21 8.23
C LEU A 64 6.77 -3.01 7.26
N TRP A 65 7.27 -4.16 6.80
CA TRP A 65 6.54 -5.07 5.92
C TRP A 65 5.39 -5.77 6.63
N GLY A 66 4.20 -5.78 6.04
CA GLY A 66 3.02 -6.43 6.61
C GLY A 66 2.45 -5.70 7.82
N TYR A 67 2.47 -4.37 7.81
CA TYR A 67 1.83 -3.53 8.82
C TYR A 67 0.82 -2.58 8.20
N ARG A 68 -0.16 -2.16 8.99
CA ARG A 68 -1.14 -1.12 8.64
C ARG A 68 -1.28 -0.11 9.76
N PHE A 69 -1.57 1.15 9.41
CA PHE A 69 -1.91 2.20 10.38
C PHE A 69 -3.27 1.93 11.02
N GLU A 70 -3.39 2.21 12.32
CA GLU A 70 -4.67 2.18 13.02
C GLU A 70 -5.63 3.27 12.50
N ARG A 71 -6.93 2.99 12.60
CA ARG A 71 -7.96 3.95 12.20
C ARG A 71 -8.03 5.11 13.20
N LEU A 72 -7.71 6.32 12.72
CA LEU A 72 -7.71 7.54 13.54
C LEU A 72 -9.10 8.16 13.72
N ILE A 73 -9.95 8.01 12.71
CA ILE A 73 -11.23 8.70 12.61
C ILE A 73 -12.36 7.80 13.10
N THR A 74 -13.12 8.30 14.07
CA THR A 74 -14.30 7.63 14.61
C THR A 74 -15.52 8.52 14.45
N PHE A 75 -16.65 7.92 14.07
CA PHE A 75 -17.94 8.60 14.03
C PHE A 75 -18.64 8.40 15.37
N GLN A 76 -18.97 9.50 16.04
CA GLN A 76 -19.70 9.48 17.30
C GLN A 76 -21.20 9.52 17.00
N ARG A 77 -21.94 8.49 17.43
CA ARG A 77 -23.38 8.41 17.16
C ARG A 77 -24.19 9.41 17.99
N ASP A 78 -23.67 9.85 19.13
CA ASP A 78 -24.39 10.69 20.08
C ASP A 78 -24.56 12.14 19.59
N ASP A 79 -23.52 12.71 18.96
CA ASP A 79 -23.51 14.08 18.44
C ASP A 79 -23.44 14.15 16.90
N GLY A 80 -23.26 13.01 16.22
CA GLY A 80 -23.18 12.93 14.77
C GLY A 80 -21.87 13.50 14.19
N LEU A 81 -20.84 13.67 15.02
CA LEU A 81 -19.58 14.29 14.62
C LEU A 81 -18.47 13.25 14.42
N TYR A 82 -17.54 13.57 13.52
CA TYR A 82 -16.28 12.83 13.38
C TYR A 82 -15.24 13.35 14.36
N ARG A 83 -14.61 12.44 15.10
CA ARG A 83 -13.50 12.75 16.02
C ARG A 83 -12.23 12.05 15.58
N ILE A 84 -11.14 12.82 15.61
CA ILE A 84 -9.78 12.34 15.38
C ILE A 84 -9.12 12.12 16.74
N ASP A 85 -8.60 10.92 16.94
CA ASP A 85 -7.74 10.63 18.08
C ASP A 85 -6.28 10.63 17.63
N TYR A 86 -5.58 11.73 17.87
CA TYR A 86 -4.17 11.89 17.51
C TYR A 86 -3.23 11.04 18.37
N SER A 87 -3.67 10.49 19.51
CA SER A 87 -2.84 9.55 20.28
C SER A 87 -2.57 8.27 19.48
N ARG A 88 -3.45 7.94 18.54
CA ARG A 88 -3.33 6.77 17.66
C ARG A 88 -2.55 7.04 16.37
N PHE A 89 -2.10 8.28 16.13
CA PHE A 89 -1.53 8.70 14.84
C PHE A 89 -0.39 7.81 14.35
N ASN A 90 0.50 7.41 15.25
CA ASN A 90 1.64 6.55 14.93
C ASN A 90 1.39 5.05 15.24
N LEU A 91 0.18 4.68 15.66
CA LEU A 91 -0.12 3.30 15.98
C LEU A 91 -0.30 2.46 14.72
N ILE A 92 0.29 1.27 14.77
CA ILE A 92 0.33 0.30 13.68
C ILE A 92 0.00 -1.08 14.23
N TYR A 93 -0.53 -1.95 13.37
CA TYR A 93 -0.80 -3.34 13.70
C TYR A 93 -0.32 -4.27 12.58
N PRO A 94 0.17 -5.48 12.93
CA PRO A 94 0.61 -6.45 11.95
C PRO A 94 -0.58 -7.02 11.17
N VAL A 95 -0.35 -7.35 9.90
CA VAL A 95 -1.30 -8.06 9.04
C VAL A 95 -0.60 -9.20 8.31
N ASP A 96 -1.34 -10.27 8.06
CA ASP A 96 -0.85 -11.36 7.22
C ASP A 96 -0.64 -10.83 5.80
N MET A 97 0.61 -10.94 5.34
CA MET A 97 1.04 -10.45 4.03
C MET A 97 2.08 -11.40 3.46
N ILE A 98 1.97 -11.64 2.16
CA ILE A 98 2.92 -12.43 1.39
C ILE A 98 4.32 -11.80 1.50
N THR A 99 5.36 -12.63 1.58
CA THR A 99 6.75 -12.19 1.84
C THR A 99 7.57 -12.00 0.57
N CYS A 100 7.06 -12.43 -0.59
CA CYS A 100 7.73 -12.31 -1.89
C CYS A 100 7.65 -10.86 -2.42
N SER A 101 8.45 -10.55 -3.45
CA SER A 101 8.39 -9.24 -4.11
C SER A 101 7.07 -9.06 -4.86
N ALA A 102 6.73 -7.81 -5.21
CA ALA A 102 5.52 -7.54 -5.97
C ALA A 102 5.57 -8.20 -7.36
N LYS A 103 6.76 -8.29 -7.96
CA LYS A 103 7.02 -9.06 -9.19
C LYS A 103 6.72 -10.54 -9.06
N GLU A 104 7.23 -11.18 -8.01
CA GLU A 104 6.99 -12.60 -7.75
C GLU A 104 5.49 -12.84 -7.50
N LEU A 105 4.84 -11.95 -6.76
CA LEU A 105 3.40 -12.01 -6.47
C LEU A 105 2.55 -11.89 -7.74
N GLN A 106 2.87 -10.97 -8.65
CA GLN A 106 2.19 -10.86 -9.94
C GLN A 106 2.33 -12.15 -10.75
N HIS A 107 3.54 -12.71 -10.82
CA HIS A 107 3.78 -13.96 -11.55
C HIS A 107 2.97 -15.14 -10.96
N LEU A 108 2.89 -15.24 -9.63
CA LEU A 108 2.06 -16.25 -8.97
C LEU A 108 0.57 -16.11 -9.32
N HIS A 109 0.04 -14.88 -9.30
CA HIS A 109 -1.34 -14.63 -9.71
C HIS A 109 -1.59 -14.97 -11.19
N GLU A 110 -0.62 -14.76 -12.07
CA GLU A 110 -0.72 -15.16 -13.48
C GLU A 110 -0.76 -16.68 -13.64
N LEU A 111 0.05 -17.42 -12.88
CA LEU A 111 0.04 -18.89 -12.87
C LEU A 111 -1.27 -19.45 -12.30
N GLU A 112 -1.79 -18.88 -11.22
CA GLU A 112 -3.10 -19.27 -10.66
C GLU A 112 -4.21 -19.09 -11.68
N LYS A 113 -4.27 -17.93 -12.35
CA LYS A 113 -5.22 -17.66 -13.43
C LYS A 113 -5.07 -18.65 -14.59
N TRP A 114 -3.82 -19.00 -14.94
CA TRP A 114 -3.57 -19.97 -16.00
C TRP A 114 -4.04 -21.39 -15.62
N HIS A 115 -3.79 -21.81 -14.38
CA HIS A 115 -4.27 -23.09 -13.86
C HIS A 115 -5.80 -23.17 -13.84
N GLU A 116 -6.47 -22.14 -13.36
CA GLU A 116 -7.93 -22.03 -13.39
C GLU A 116 -8.48 -22.12 -14.83
N SER A 117 -7.82 -21.43 -15.78
CA SER A 117 -8.23 -21.46 -17.18
C SER A 117 -8.07 -22.85 -17.82
N THR A 118 -6.96 -23.53 -17.56
CA THR A 118 -6.62 -24.82 -18.20
C THR A 118 -7.48 -25.96 -17.65
N ILE A 119 -7.79 -25.96 -16.35
CA ILE A 119 -8.72 -26.92 -15.76
C ILE A 119 -10.13 -26.70 -16.32
N GLY A 120 -10.58 -25.45 -16.45
CA GLY A 120 -11.87 -25.14 -17.08
C GLY A 120 -11.97 -25.54 -18.56
N CYS A 121 -10.86 -25.64 -19.29
CA CYS A 121 -10.84 -26.20 -20.65
C CYS A 121 -10.99 -27.73 -20.67
N MET A 122 -10.34 -28.43 -19.72
CA MET A 122 -10.35 -29.89 -19.66
C MET A 122 -11.73 -30.50 -19.32
N ASP A 123 -12.55 -29.76 -18.57
CA ASP A 123 -13.92 -30.18 -18.23
C ASP A 123 -14.90 -30.07 -19.41
N ASN A 124 -14.58 -29.27 -20.45
CA ASN A 124 -15.44 -29.11 -21.63
C ASN A 124 -15.13 -30.09 -22.77
N ASP A 125 -13.97 -30.74 -22.77
CA ASP A 125 -13.57 -31.69 -23.81
C ASP A 125 -14.07 -33.12 -23.57
N THR A 126 -14.61 -33.43 -22.39
CA THR A 126 -15.16 -34.77 -22.07
C THR A 126 -16.61 -34.98 -22.52
N SER A 127 -17.30 -33.96 -23.02
CA SER A 127 -18.71 -34.06 -23.48
C SER A 127 -18.91 -34.45 -24.95
N TYR A 128 -17.84 -34.67 -25.73
CA TYR A 128 -17.95 -34.95 -27.18
C TYR A 128 -17.68 -36.40 -27.61
N HIS A 129 -17.51 -37.35 -26.67
CA HIS A 129 -17.20 -38.75 -27.00
C HIS A 129 -18.29 -39.78 -26.67
N GLN A 130 -19.54 -39.37 -26.49
CA GLN A 130 -20.68 -40.29 -26.42
C GLN A 130 -21.81 -39.84 -27.35
N GLY A 131 -21.72 -40.29 -28.60
CA GLY A 131 -22.75 -40.20 -29.64
C GLY A 131 -22.64 -41.41 -30.57
#